data_AF-A0A1V5TVP2-F1
#
_entry.id   AF-A0A1V5TVP2-F1
#
_cell.length_a   1.000
_cell.length_b   1.000
_cell.length_c   1.000
_cell.angle_alpha   90.00
_cell.angle_beta   90.00
_cell.angle_gamma   90.00
#
_symmetry.space_group_name_H-M   'P 1'
#
loop_
_entity.id
_entity.type
_entity.pdbx_description
1 polymer ?
#
loop_
_entity_poly.entity_id
_entity_poly.type
_entity_poly.pdbx_seq_one_letter_code
_entity_poly.pdbx_strand_id
1 'polypeptide(L)'
;MLEVASFREEMFSVLIIAAVIGAALNCVPYFFYDLTEVKQRGIVKVLKIRALFEDYGNGVLRDSALVEAIDIIDEAKRLQADRHLVTTADDVKAARRLPASTETEKQFRAEEIARVKAARRRYLQQRRQSAVSRRKQAAALPRSERKAALKAARAENHKSRKYDDDVSVCDFVINEMEKFSSPRVMAQVERAERTVSLGIEGLRNTNPGERKAAKALPKRTAEERSIRSDALAYSRAKKSCRKLLLKYYPDKVTAPADRELEEAEALPADTLPQRLRRHRAIRRFVSEKSRYTRAVKVLLDAERLLTEMENYRHLEEIRLLYDEAKARHSEESRLKQQEIEKLEAARKEEILRRNRERLSKWDGAGKPAKSERKAFRTRSGNIGAENDPETLDKGQAKSDDRDGKNGNGQEGPDIQ
;
A
#
# COMPACT_ATOMS: atom_id res chain seq x y z
N MET A 1 4.49 58.14 -5.82
CA MET A 1 4.64 57.00 -4.89
C MET A 1 3.40 56.09 -4.80
N LEU A 2 2.21 56.51 -5.25
CA LEU A 2 0.98 55.69 -5.18
C LEU A 2 0.84 54.62 -6.28
N GLU A 3 1.34 54.84 -7.50
CA GLU A 3 1.25 53.85 -8.61
C GLU A 3 2.12 52.60 -8.42
N VAL A 4 3.28 52.74 -7.75
CA VAL A 4 4.21 51.60 -7.54
C VAL A 4 3.67 50.64 -6.46
N ALA A 5 2.80 51.12 -5.57
CA ALA A 5 2.17 50.31 -4.54
C ALA A 5 1.05 49.43 -5.12
N SER A 6 0.21 49.95 -6.03
CA SER A 6 -0.91 49.18 -6.60
C SER A 6 -0.43 48.01 -7.46
N PHE A 7 0.64 48.20 -8.23
CA PHE A 7 1.22 47.14 -9.05
C PHE A 7 1.77 45.97 -8.21
N ARG A 8 2.34 46.27 -7.03
CA ARG A 8 2.82 45.21 -6.12
C ARG A 8 1.66 44.43 -5.51
N GLU A 9 0.57 45.09 -5.12
CA GLU A 9 -0.62 44.42 -4.58
C GLU A 9 -1.30 43.51 -5.61
N GLU A 10 -1.39 43.93 -6.88
CA GLU A 10 -1.90 43.11 -7.97
C GLU A 10 -1.00 41.89 -8.21
N MET A 11 0.32 42.08 -8.21
CA MET A 11 1.28 40.99 -8.42
C MET A 11 1.26 39.98 -7.26
N PHE A 12 1.13 40.44 -6.01
CA PHE A 12 0.96 39.55 -4.85
C PHE A 12 -0.37 38.79 -4.92
N SER A 13 -1.45 39.43 -5.34
CA SER A 13 -2.76 38.78 -5.51
C SER A 13 -2.69 37.67 -6.57
N VAL A 14 -2.03 37.92 -7.70
CA VAL A 14 -1.82 36.92 -8.75
C VAL A 14 -0.95 35.75 -8.24
N LEU A 15 0.11 36.04 -7.48
CA LEU A 15 0.98 35.01 -6.89
C LEU A 15 0.25 34.17 -5.83
N ILE A 16 -0.60 34.79 -5.01
CA ILE A 16 -1.42 34.10 -4.00
C ILE A 16 -2.45 33.19 -4.70
N ILE A 17 -3.15 33.68 -5.73
CA ILE A 17 -4.10 32.89 -6.51
C ILE A 17 -3.38 31.72 -7.21
N ALA A 18 -2.22 31.96 -7.81
CA ALA A 18 -1.40 30.92 -8.44
C ALA A 18 -0.92 29.87 -7.43
N ALA A 19 -0.54 30.27 -6.21
CA ALA A 19 -0.16 29.36 -5.14
C ALA A 19 -1.35 28.53 -4.64
N VAL A 20 -2.54 29.13 -4.49
CA VAL A 20 -3.76 28.42 -4.10
C VAL A 20 -4.19 27.42 -5.18
N ILE A 21 -4.12 27.80 -6.47
CA ILE A 21 -4.40 26.90 -7.59
C ILE A 21 -3.36 25.78 -7.65
N GLY A 22 -2.08 26.09 -7.49
CA GLY A 22 -1.01 25.09 -7.44
C GLY A 22 -1.19 24.10 -6.29
N ALA A 23 -1.58 24.57 -5.10
CA ALA A 23 -1.91 23.73 -3.96
C ALA A 23 -3.16 22.86 -4.23
N ALA A 24 -4.22 23.44 -4.82
CA ALA A 24 -5.43 22.70 -5.18
C ALA A 24 -5.14 21.61 -6.21
N LEU A 25 -4.37 21.90 -7.27
CA LEU A 25 -3.95 20.93 -8.29
C LEU A 25 -3.10 19.79 -7.70
N ASN A 26 -2.35 20.05 -6.63
CA ASN A 26 -1.61 19.02 -5.91
C ASN A 26 -2.53 18.13 -5.05
N CYS A 27 -3.68 18.65 -4.62
CA CYS A 27 -4.72 17.90 -3.90
C CYS A 27 -5.64 17.10 -4.85
N VAL A 28 -5.80 17.51 -6.11
CA VAL A 28 -6.66 16.84 -7.11
C VAL A 28 -6.34 15.34 -7.27
N PRO A 29 -5.08 14.88 -7.37
CA PRO A 29 -4.76 13.46 -7.38
C PRO A 29 -5.35 12.70 -6.19
N TYR A 30 -5.35 13.29 -5.00
CA TYR A 30 -5.83 12.65 -3.77
C TYR A 30 -7.36 12.50 -3.74
N PHE A 31 -8.12 13.41 -4.37
CA PHE A 31 -9.57 13.27 -4.52
C PHE A 31 -9.97 12.17 -5.52
N PHE A 32 -9.08 11.81 -6.46
CA PHE A 32 -9.27 10.69 -7.39
C PHE A 32 -8.67 9.36 -6.88
N TYR A 33 -7.89 9.38 -5.79
CA TYR A 33 -7.42 8.20 -5.07
C TYR A 33 -8.42 7.82 -3.97
N ASP A 34 -9.60 7.34 -4.37
CA ASP A 34 -10.52 6.67 -3.43
C ASP A 34 -10.05 5.22 -3.18
N LEU A 35 -8.87 5.11 -2.56
CA LEU A 35 -8.34 3.88 -1.98
C LEU A 35 -9.07 3.67 -0.66
N THR A 36 -10.19 2.94 -0.70
CA THR A 36 -10.87 2.52 0.53
C THR A 36 -9.90 1.81 1.48
N GLU A 37 -10.05 2.00 2.79
CA GLU A 37 -9.18 1.39 3.82
C GLU A 37 -8.98 -0.12 3.59
N VAL A 38 -10.06 -0.82 3.20
CA VAL A 38 -10.06 -2.24 2.84
C VAL A 38 -9.07 -2.56 1.71
N LYS A 39 -9.03 -1.76 0.65
CA LYS A 39 -8.10 -1.96 -0.47
C LYS A 39 -6.66 -1.67 -0.07
N GLN A 40 -6.45 -0.64 0.75
CA GLN A 40 -5.12 -0.34 1.28
C GLN A 40 -4.58 -1.51 2.11
N ARG A 41 -5.42 -2.10 2.97
CA ARG A 41 -5.06 -3.31 3.74
C ARG A 41 -4.63 -4.46 2.82
N GLY A 42 -5.35 -4.69 1.72
CA GLY A 42 -4.96 -5.70 0.74
C GLY A 42 -3.64 -5.41 0.04
N ILE A 43 -3.40 -4.17 -0.36
CA ILE A 43 -2.13 -3.75 -0.97
C ILE A 43 -0.96 -3.93 0.03
N VAL A 44 -1.16 -3.56 1.30
CA VAL A 44 -0.13 -3.73 2.35
C VAL A 44 0.17 -5.23 2.56
N LYS A 45 -0.85 -6.10 2.61
CA LYS A 45 -0.65 -7.55 2.70
C LYS A 45 0.17 -8.08 1.50
N VAL A 46 -0.15 -7.65 0.29
CA VAL A 46 0.61 -8.02 -0.93
C VAL A 46 2.06 -7.54 -0.88
N LEU A 47 2.32 -6.31 -0.41
CA LEU A 47 3.67 -5.77 -0.28
C LEU A 47 4.52 -6.59 0.71
N LYS A 48 3.91 -7.06 1.81
CA LYS A 48 4.60 -7.94 2.78
C LYS A 48 4.99 -9.28 2.17
N ILE A 49 4.12 -9.86 1.34
CA ILE A 49 4.41 -11.10 0.61
C ILE A 49 5.53 -10.88 -0.42
N ARG A 50 5.52 -9.77 -1.15
CA ARG A 50 6.61 -9.45 -2.08
C ARG A 50 7.94 -9.29 -1.35
N ALA A 51 7.94 -8.55 -0.25
CA ALA A 51 9.12 -8.36 0.58
C ALA A 51 9.64 -9.70 1.12
N LEU A 52 8.76 -10.63 1.53
CA LEU A 52 9.15 -11.97 1.95
C LEU A 52 9.98 -12.69 0.89
N PHE A 53 9.47 -12.76 -0.34
CA PHE A 53 10.14 -13.47 -1.43
C PHE A 53 11.42 -12.77 -1.89
N GLU A 54 11.44 -11.43 -1.88
CA GLU A 54 12.64 -10.65 -2.20
C GLU A 54 13.72 -10.81 -1.12
N ASP A 55 13.37 -10.71 0.16
CA ASP A 55 14.28 -10.92 1.29
C ASP A 55 14.82 -12.36 1.31
N TYR A 56 14.00 -13.35 0.96
CA TYR A 56 14.45 -14.74 0.80
C TYR A 56 15.50 -14.87 -0.31
N GLY A 57 15.20 -14.36 -1.51
CA GLY A 57 16.13 -14.41 -2.65
C GLY A 57 17.44 -13.65 -2.40
N ASN A 58 17.42 -12.64 -1.52
CA ASN A 58 18.60 -11.88 -1.11
C ASN A 58 19.35 -12.48 0.10
N GLY A 59 18.82 -13.53 0.75
CA GLY A 59 19.42 -14.14 1.93
C GLY A 59 19.31 -13.29 3.22
N VAL A 60 18.34 -12.37 3.31
CA VAL A 60 18.14 -11.44 4.45
C VAL A 60 16.77 -11.65 5.12
N LEU A 61 16.30 -12.90 5.15
CA LEU A 61 14.98 -13.24 5.68
C LEU A 61 14.92 -13.06 7.20
N ARG A 62 14.00 -12.21 7.67
CA ARG A 62 13.75 -11.97 9.10
C ARG A 62 12.58 -12.81 9.61
N ASP A 63 12.71 -13.35 10.82
CA ASP A 63 11.69 -14.20 11.45
C ASP A 63 10.32 -13.50 11.54
N SER A 64 10.28 -12.23 11.91
CA SER A 64 9.02 -11.47 12.02
C SER A 64 8.31 -11.33 10.68
N ALA A 65 9.05 -11.03 9.61
CA ALA A 65 8.51 -10.90 8.26
C ALA A 65 8.05 -12.25 7.71
N LEU A 66 8.81 -13.32 7.99
CA LEU A 66 8.47 -14.70 7.67
C LEU A 66 7.14 -15.11 8.30
N VAL A 67 7.01 -14.99 9.62
CA VAL A 67 5.81 -15.38 10.35
C VAL A 67 4.60 -14.58 9.86
N GLU A 68 4.73 -13.26 9.75
CA GLU A 68 3.63 -12.40 9.34
C GLU A 68 3.15 -12.70 7.91
N ALA A 69 4.07 -12.88 6.96
CA ALA A 69 3.69 -13.13 5.57
C ALA A 69 3.09 -14.52 5.36
N ILE A 70 3.59 -15.56 6.05
CA ILE A 70 2.98 -16.90 6.00
C ILE A 70 1.59 -16.88 6.65
N ASP A 71 1.41 -16.21 7.78
CA ASP A 71 0.10 -16.05 8.42
C ASP A 71 -0.90 -15.36 7.49
N ILE A 72 -0.47 -14.32 6.76
CA ILE A 72 -1.29 -13.65 5.75
C ILE A 72 -1.71 -14.61 4.62
N ILE A 73 -0.78 -15.44 4.13
CA ILE A 73 -1.06 -16.41 3.05
C ILE A 73 -2.05 -17.47 3.52
N ASP A 74 -1.86 -18.03 4.71
CA ASP A 74 -2.72 -19.07 5.25
C ASP A 74 -4.12 -18.53 5.63
N GLU A 75 -4.19 -17.33 6.20
CA GLU A 75 -5.45 -16.63 6.43
C GLU A 75 -6.20 -16.42 5.11
N ALA A 76 -5.51 -15.92 4.08
CA ALA A 76 -6.13 -15.70 2.78
C ALA A 76 -6.66 -17.00 2.14
N LYS A 77 -5.92 -18.11 2.22
CA LYS A 77 -6.37 -19.43 1.73
C LYS A 77 -7.61 -19.91 2.48
N ARG A 78 -7.68 -19.70 3.80
CA ARG A 78 -8.88 -20.04 4.59
C ARG A 78 -10.08 -19.20 4.17
N LEU A 79 -9.90 -17.87 4.07
CA LEU A 79 -10.97 -16.94 3.68
C LEU A 79 -11.43 -17.16 2.23
N GLN A 80 -10.55 -17.64 1.35
CA GLN A 80 -10.89 -17.96 -0.03
C GLN A 80 -11.96 -19.05 -0.12
N ALA A 81 -11.96 -20.03 0.79
CA ALA A 81 -13.00 -21.06 0.84
C ALA A 81 -14.40 -20.44 1.06
N ASP A 82 -14.47 -19.40 1.90
CA ASP A 82 -15.71 -18.71 2.25
C ASP A 82 -16.05 -17.54 1.31
N ARG A 83 -15.19 -17.24 0.32
CA ARG A 83 -15.34 -16.10 -0.59
C ARG A 83 -16.65 -16.09 -1.38
N HIS A 84 -17.15 -17.28 -1.74
CA HIS A 84 -18.41 -17.44 -2.46
C HIS A 84 -19.65 -17.07 -1.64
N LEU A 85 -19.53 -17.06 -0.31
CA LEU A 85 -20.61 -16.68 0.60
C LEU A 85 -20.82 -15.15 0.67
N VAL A 86 -19.81 -14.38 0.25
CA VAL A 86 -19.80 -12.91 0.32
C VAL A 86 -19.85 -12.33 -1.08
N THR A 87 -20.86 -11.48 -1.34
CA THR A 87 -20.92 -10.70 -2.59
C THR A 87 -20.57 -9.24 -2.33
N THR A 88 -19.49 -8.77 -2.95
CA THR A 88 -18.92 -7.44 -2.72
C THR A 88 -19.29 -6.44 -3.83
N ALA A 89 -18.89 -5.17 -3.65
CA ALA A 89 -19.02 -4.17 -4.71
C ALA A 89 -18.07 -4.44 -5.89
N ASP A 90 -16.93 -5.07 -5.63
CA ASP A 90 -15.93 -5.34 -6.66
C ASP A 90 -16.38 -6.50 -7.57
N ASP A 91 -17.21 -7.44 -7.07
CA ASP A 91 -17.89 -8.45 -7.91
C ASP A 91 -18.80 -7.81 -8.97
N VAL A 92 -19.54 -6.76 -8.59
CA VAL A 92 -20.36 -6.00 -9.54
C VAL A 92 -19.47 -5.29 -10.58
N LYS A 93 -18.31 -4.79 -10.17
CA LYS A 93 -17.34 -4.17 -11.09
C LYS A 93 -16.71 -5.21 -12.01
N ALA A 94 -16.42 -6.41 -11.52
CA ALA A 94 -15.92 -7.53 -12.32
C ALA A 94 -16.95 -7.93 -13.39
N ALA A 95 -18.22 -8.08 -13.03
CA ALA A 95 -19.30 -8.35 -14.00
C ALA A 95 -19.42 -7.22 -15.05
N ARG A 96 -19.19 -5.96 -14.68
CA ARG A 96 -19.13 -4.83 -15.64
C ARG A 96 -17.93 -4.87 -16.58
N ARG A 97 -16.91 -5.68 -16.33
CA ARG A 97 -15.73 -5.82 -17.20
C ARG A 97 -15.86 -6.98 -18.19
N LEU A 98 -16.95 -7.75 -18.12
CA LEU A 98 -17.26 -8.81 -19.08
C LEU A 98 -17.30 -8.26 -20.52
N PRO A 99 -16.98 -9.10 -21.52
CA PRO A 99 -17.06 -8.71 -22.92
C PRO A 99 -18.49 -8.28 -23.28
N ALA A 100 -18.59 -7.39 -24.27
CA ALA A 100 -19.85 -6.76 -24.69
C ALA A 100 -19.78 -6.36 -26.18
N SER A 101 -19.04 -7.12 -26.98
CA SER A 101 -18.82 -6.85 -28.41
C SER A 101 -20.00 -7.33 -29.25
N THR A 102 -20.53 -8.52 -28.95
CA THR A 102 -21.73 -9.05 -29.63
C THR A 102 -22.99 -8.74 -28.83
N GLU A 103 -24.15 -8.83 -29.48
CA GLU A 103 -25.43 -8.58 -28.79
C GLU A 103 -25.70 -9.64 -27.71
N THR A 104 -25.33 -10.90 -27.97
CA THR A 104 -25.39 -11.99 -26.99
C THR A 104 -24.49 -11.74 -25.77
N GLU A 105 -23.28 -11.22 -25.98
CA GLU A 105 -22.37 -10.84 -24.88
C GLU A 105 -22.94 -9.68 -24.05
N LYS A 106 -23.57 -8.69 -24.70
CA LYS A 106 -24.22 -7.57 -23.99
C LYS A 106 -25.38 -8.04 -23.13
N GLN A 107 -26.23 -8.93 -23.67
CA GLN A 107 -27.36 -9.53 -22.94
C GLN A 107 -26.85 -10.30 -21.73
N PHE A 108 -25.90 -11.22 -21.94
CA PHE A 108 -25.27 -11.99 -20.86
C PHE A 108 -24.66 -11.08 -19.78
N ARG A 109 -23.90 -10.05 -20.18
CA ARG A 109 -23.31 -9.09 -19.23
C ARG A 109 -24.40 -8.33 -18.44
N ALA A 110 -25.49 -7.93 -19.08
CA ALA A 110 -26.58 -7.22 -18.41
C ALA A 110 -27.28 -8.13 -17.37
N GLU A 111 -27.59 -9.36 -17.75
CA GLU A 111 -28.17 -10.39 -16.88
C GLU A 111 -27.25 -10.70 -15.69
N GLU A 112 -25.96 -10.89 -15.96
CA GLU A 112 -24.96 -11.19 -14.94
C GLU A 112 -24.78 -10.02 -13.96
N ILE A 113 -24.74 -8.77 -14.44
CA ILE A 113 -24.73 -7.59 -13.58
C ILE A 113 -26.00 -7.54 -12.72
N ALA A 114 -27.16 -7.85 -13.28
CA ALA A 114 -28.42 -7.86 -12.53
C ALA A 114 -28.41 -8.96 -11.44
N ARG A 115 -27.95 -10.17 -11.78
CA ARG A 115 -27.78 -11.30 -10.87
C ARG A 115 -26.87 -10.95 -9.71
N VAL A 116 -25.65 -10.45 -9.98
CA VAL A 116 -24.66 -10.11 -8.94
C VAL A 116 -25.16 -8.94 -8.07
N LYS A 117 -25.81 -7.93 -8.66
CA LYS A 117 -26.46 -6.86 -7.86
C LYS A 117 -27.56 -7.39 -6.96
N ALA A 118 -28.39 -8.32 -7.44
CA ALA A 118 -29.44 -8.94 -6.63
C ALA A 118 -28.86 -9.78 -5.49
N ALA A 119 -27.83 -10.59 -5.77
CA ALA A 119 -27.09 -11.35 -4.75
C ALA A 119 -26.50 -10.44 -3.67
N ARG A 120 -25.80 -9.36 -4.07
CA ARG A 120 -25.27 -8.36 -3.14
C ARG A 120 -26.35 -7.72 -2.27
N ARG A 121 -27.51 -7.36 -2.85
CA ARG A 121 -28.63 -6.80 -2.08
C ARG A 121 -29.15 -7.79 -1.04
N ARG A 122 -29.35 -9.06 -1.43
CA ARG A 122 -29.80 -10.13 -0.52
C ARG A 122 -28.80 -10.34 0.61
N TYR A 123 -27.51 -10.42 0.29
CA TYR A 123 -26.43 -10.55 1.27
C TYR A 123 -26.45 -9.42 2.31
N LEU A 124 -26.47 -8.16 1.84
CA LEU A 124 -26.52 -6.99 2.72
C LEU A 124 -27.80 -6.94 3.57
N GLN A 125 -28.93 -7.38 3.03
CA GLN A 125 -30.19 -7.48 3.77
C GLN A 125 -30.10 -8.51 4.90
N GLN A 126 -29.59 -9.72 4.63
CA GLN A 126 -29.37 -10.75 5.64
C GLN A 126 -28.38 -10.30 6.72
N ARG A 127 -27.29 -9.64 6.33
CA ARG A 127 -26.32 -9.05 7.26
C ARG A 127 -26.97 -7.99 8.15
N ARG A 128 -27.76 -7.08 7.57
CA ARG A 128 -28.48 -6.04 8.32
C ARG A 128 -29.49 -6.64 9.29
N GLN A 129 -30.27 -7.63 8.85
CA GLN A 129 -31.25 -8.33 9.70
C GLN A 129 -30.57 -9.01 10.88
N SER A 130 -29.46 -9.71 10.65
CA SER A 130 -28.66 -10.36 11.71
C SER A 130 -28.07 -9.35 12.69
N ALA A 131 -27.58 -8.21 12.20
CA ALA A 131 -27.02 -7.17 13.06
C ALA A 131 -28.09 -6.50 13.93
N VAL A 132 -29.29 -6.29 13.37
CA VAL A 132 -30.44 -5.73 14.09
C VAL A 132 -31.01 -6.74 15.09
N SER A 133 -31.12 -8.02 14.73
CA SER A 133 -31.65 -9.07 15.62
C SER A 133 -30.76 -9.23 16.86
N ARG A 134 -29.43 -9.30 16.71
CA ARG A 134 -28.47 -9.34 17.83
C ARG A 134 -28.62 -8.14 18.76
N ARG A 135 -28.77 -6.93 18.20
CA ARG A 135 -28.99 -5.71 18.99
C ARG A 135 -30.34 -5.72 19.71
N LYS A 136 -31.40 -6.21 19.07
CA LYS A 136 -32.74 -6.33 19.67
C LYS A 136 -32.74 -7.35 20.81
N GLN A 137 -32.14 -8.53 20.61
CA GLN A 137 -31.96 -9.55 21.65
C GLN A 137 -31.20 -8.99 22.85
N ALA A 138 -30.09 -8.27 22.61
CA ALA A 138 -29.33 -7.60 23.67
C ALA A 138 -30.13 -6.51 24.40
N ALA A 139 -31.00 -5.78 23.70
CA ALA A 139 -31.83 -4.72 24.29
C ALA A 139 -33.00 -5.27 25.13
N ALA A 140 -33.48 -6.48 24.83
CA ALA A 140 -34.56 -7.15 25.55
C ALA A 140 -34.13 -7.67 26.94
N LEU A 141 -32.82 -7.78 27.20
CA LEU A 141 -32.28 -8.20 28.49
C LEU A 141 -32.56 -7.19 29.62
N PRO A 142 -32.60 -7.66 30.88
CA PRO A 142 -32.80 -6.81 32.05
C PRO A 142 -31.72 -5.72 32.17
N ARG A 143 -32.05 -4.63 32.87
CA ARG A 143 -31.22 -3.40 32.93
C ARG A 143 -29.78 -3.66 33.41
N SER A 144 -29.57 -4.63 34.29
CA SER A 144 -28.26 -5.05 34.82
C SER A 144 -27.33 -5.59 33.73
N GLU A 145 -27.85 -6.42 32.81
CA GLU A 145 -27.06 -7.14 31.80
C GLU A 145 -27.07 -6.45 30.43
N ARG A 146 -28.09 -5.62 30.16
CA ARG A 146 -28.29 -4.93 28.88
C ARG A 146 -27.06 -4.19 28.37
N LYS A 147 -26.32 -3.50 29.25
CA LYS A 147 -25.12 -2.74 28.85
C LYS A 147 -24.02 -3.66 28.32
N ALA A 148 -23.76 -4.76 29.02
CA ALA A 148 -22.75 -5.74 28.62
C ALA A 148 -23.18 -6.45 27.32
N ALA A 149 -24.44 -6.88 27.24
CA ALA A 149 -24.97 -7.53 26.04
C ALA A 149 -24.97 -6.62 24.81
N LEU A 150 -25.28 -5.33 24.94
CA LEU A 150 -25.19 -4.38 23.83
C LEU A 150 -23.75 -4.16 23.38
N LYS A 151 -22.78 -4.15 24.31
CA LYS A 151 -21.34 -4.10 23.97
C LYS A 151 -20.92 -5.35 23.21
N ALA A 152 -21.33 -6.53 23.67
CA ALA A 152 -21.06 -7.80 22.99
C ALA A 152 -21.69 -7.85 21.59
N ALA A 153 -22.95 -7.45 21.43
CA ALA A 153 -23.62 -7.40 20.13
C ALA A 153 -22.95 -6.41 19.16
N ARG A 154 -22.46 -5.27 19.66
CA ARG A 154 -21.67 -4.32 18.85
C ARG A 154 -20.33 -4.93 18.43
N ALA A 155 -19.62 -5.59 19.34
CA ALA A 155 -18.37 -6.27 19.05
C ALA A 155 -18.56 -7.37 18.00
N GLU A 156 -19.61 -8.17 18.11
CA GLU A 156 -19.92 -9.24 17.17
C GLU A 156 -20.28 -8.72 15.77
N ASN A 157 -21.05 -7.63 15.71
CA ASN A 157 -21.34 -6.96 14.44
C ASN A 157 -20.09 -6.33 13.81
N HIS A 158 -19.19 -5.81 14.63
CA HIS A 158 -17.90 -5.30 14.15
C HIS A 158 -17.00 -6.43 13.64
N LYS A 159 -16.89 -7.56 14.35
CA LYS A 159 -16.18 -8.76 13.88
C LYS A 159 -16.75 -9.27 12.56
N SER A 160 -18.08 -9.32 12.45
CA SER A 160 -18.77 -9.68 11.21
C SER A 160 -18.36 -8.76 10.06
N ARG A 161 -18.37 -7.43 10.25
CA ARG A 161 -17.94 -6.48 9.21
C ARG A 161 -16.47 -6.65 8.83
N LYS A 162 -15.59 -6.79 9.82
CA LYS A 162 -14.16 -7.03 9.57
C LYS A 162 -13.95 -8.30 8.76
N TYR A 163 -14.67 -9.38 9.08
CA TYR A 163 -14.64 -10.61 8.31
C TYR A 163 -15.05 -10.38 6.83
N ASP A 164 -16.10 -9.59 6.56
CA ASP A 164 -16.46 -9.25 5.16
C ASP A 164 -15.34 -8.48 4.45
N ASP A 165 -14.72 -7.54 5.15
CA ASP A 165 -13.60 -6.77 4.62
C ASP A 165 -12.41 -7.69 4.34
N ASP A 166 -12.10 -8.62 5.26
CA ASP A 166 -10.98 -9.56 5.14
C ASP A 166 -11.22 -10.59 4.02
N VAL A 167 -12.47 -11.06 3.83
CA VAL A 167 -12.87 -11.86 2.65
C VAL A 167 -12.74 -11.04 1.36
N SER A 168 -13.06 -9.75 1.37
CA SER A 168 -12.82 -8.89 0.20
C SER A 168 -11.32 -8.67 -0.06
N VAL A 169 -10.48 -8.74 0.97
CA VAL A 169 -9.03 -8.54 0.89
C VAL A 169 -8.30 -9.79 0.43
N CYS A 170 -8.80 -10.99 0.74
CA CYS A 170 -8.10 -12.24 0.41
C CYS A 170 -7.82 -12.38 -1.09
N ASP A 171 -8.71 -11.86 -1.96
CA ASP A 171 -8.52 -11.84 -3.41
C ASP A 171 -7.18 -11.18 -3.80
N PHE A 172 -6.72 -10.15 -3.10
CA PHE A 172 -5.43 -9.50 -3.39
C PHE A 172 -4.25 -10.43 -3.12
N VAL A 173 -4.30 -11.15 -2.01
CA VAL A 173 -3.24 -12.09 -1.60
C VAL A 173 -3.20 -13.29 -2.53
N ILE A 174 -4.37 -13.89 -2.81
CA ILE A 174 -4.46 -15.02 -3.75
C ILE A 174 -3.97 -14.63 -5.14
N ASN A 175 -4.42 -13.49 -5.67
CA ASN A 175 -3.96 -13.01 -6.98
C ASN A 175 -2.45 -12.74 -7.01
N GLU A 176 -1.83 -12.34 -5.88
CA GLU A 176 -0.38 -12.19 -5.79
C GLU A 176 0.34 -13.54 -5.82
N MET A 177 -0.16 -14.52 -5.05
CA MET A 177 0.40 -15.87 -5.02
C MET A 177 0.26 -16.59 -6.37
N GLU A 178 -0.84 -16.35 -7.08
CA GLU A 178 -1.13 -16.94 -8.38
C GLU A 178 -0.65 -16.06 -9.56
N LYS A 179 0.05 -14.94 -9.30
CA LYS A 179 0.35 -13.94 -10.34
C LYS A 179 1.11 -14.54 -11.52
N PHE A 180 2.06 -15.44 -11.27
CA PHE A 180 2.86 -16.10 -12.30
C PHE A 180 2.08 -17.15 -13.10
N SER A 181 0.91 -17.57 -12.61
CA SER A 181 -0.03 -18.43 -13.32
C SER A 181 -1.01 -17.64 -14.21
N SER A 182 -1.06 -16.31 -14.08
CA SER A 182 -1.92 -15.47 -14.92
C SER A 182 -1.45 -15.49 -16.39
N PRO A 183 -2.36 -15.63 -17.38
CA PRO A 183 -2.04 -15.54 -18.80
C PRO A 183 -1.20 -14.31 -19.16
N ARG A 184 -1.46 -13.18 -18.50
CA ARG A 184 -0.71 -11.95 -18.70
C ARG A 184 0.75 -12.07 -18.30
N VAL A 185 1.02 -12.58 -17.10
CA VAL A 185 2.38 -12.68 -16.56
C VAL A 185 3.14 -13.82 -17.23
N MET A 186 2.50 -14.95 -17.53
CA MET A 186 3.10 -16.02 -18.33
C MET A 186 3.61 -15.50 -19.68
N ALA A 187 2.82 -14.68 -20.38
CA ALA A 187 3.26 -14.06 -21.63
C ALA A 187 4.43 -13.07 -21.43
N GLN A 188 4.55 -12.42 -20.25
CA GLN A 188 5.69 -11.58 -19.91
C GLN A 188 6.95 -12.41 -19.63
N VAL A 189 6.82 -13.51 -18.88
CA VAL A 189 7.89 -14.47 -18.58
C VAL A 189 8.43 -15.08 -19.88
N GLU A 190 7.57 -15.56 -20.77
CA GLU A 190 7.98 -16.11 -22.07
C GLU A 190 8.81 -15.10 -22.89
N ARG A 191 8.44 -13.81 -22.85
CA ARG A 191 9.22 -12.74 -23.50
C ARG A 191 10.54 -12.48 -22.79
N ALA A 192 10.55 -12.54 -21.47
CA ALA A 192 11.73 -12.34 -20.64
C ALA A 192 12.75 -13.46 -20.88
N GLU A 193 12.33 -14.72 -20.83
CA GLU A 193 13.16 -15.90 -21.13
C GLU A 193 13.82 -15.80 -22.51
N ARG A 194 13.04 -15.47 -23.55
CA ARG A 194 13.56 -15.24 -24.90
C ARG A 194 14.59 -14.12 -24.97
N THR A 195 14.51 -13.14 -24.09
CA THR A 195 15.40 -11.98 -24.13
C THR A 195 16.66 -12.24 -23.35
N VAL A 196 16.57 -12.94 -22.22
CA VAL A 196 17.71 -13.43 -21.46
C VAL A 196 18.51 -14.44 -22.29
N SER A 197 17.84 -15.36 -23.00
CA SER A 197 18.52 -16.36 -23.84
C SER A 197 19.27 -15.73 -25.03
N LEU A 198 18.74 -14.67 -25.63
CA LEU A 198 19.41 -13.92 -26.70
C LEU A 198 20.42 -12.88 -26.18
N GLY A 199 20.37 -12.56 -24.88
CA GLY A 199 21.20 -11.55 -24.22
C GLY A 199 21.20 -10.18 -24.92
N ILE A 200 22.34 -9.51 -24.83
CA ILE A 200 22.53 -8.16 -25.40
C ILE A 200 22.45 -8.18 -26.93
N GLU A 201 22.85 -9.28 -27.58
CA GLU A 201 22.77 -9.43 -29.03
C GLU A 201 21.33 -9.42 -29.54
N GLY A 202 20.40 -10.06 -28.80
CA GLY A 202 18.97 -10.00 -29.09
C GLY A 202 18.40 -8.59 -29.06
N LEU A 203 18.94 -7.71 -28.21
CA LEU A 203 18.55 -6.30 -28.18
C LEU A 203 19.12 -5.54 -29.38
N ARG A 204 20.38 -5.78 -29.76
CA ARG A 204 21.00 -5.17 -30.98
C ARG A 204 20.24 -5.58 -32.25
N ASN A 205 19.82 -6.84 -32.33
CA ASN A 205 19.18 -7.45 -33.48
C ASN A 205 17.64 -7.43 -33.40
N THR A 206 17.04 -6.43 -32.75
CA THR A 206 15.58 -6.32 -32.62
C THR A 206 14.88 -6.27 -33.99
N ASN A 207 13.96 -7.20 -34.24
CA ASN A 207 13.22 -7.30 -35.51
C ASN A 207 12.06 -6.27 -35.57
N PRO A 208 11.95 -5.43 -36.62
CA PRO A 208 10.79 -4.55 -36.84
C PRO A 208 9.42 -5.25 -36.82
N GLY A 209 9.39 -6.54 -37.15
CA GLY A 209 8.20 -7.40 -37.13
C GLY A 209 7.59 -7.61 -35.75
N GLU A 210 8.36 -7.49 -34.66
CA GLU A 210 7.87 -7.69 -33.28
C GLU A 210 6.73 -6.74 -32.94
N ARG A 211 6.81 -5.47 -33.38
CA ARG A 211 5.74 -4.49 -33.16
C ARG A 211 4.48 -4.84 -33.98
N LYS A 212 4.64 -5.41 -35.18
CA LYS A 212 3.52 -5.85 -36.02
C LYS A 212 2.83 -7.05 -35.38
N ALA A 213 3.60 -8.02 -34.87
CA ALA A 213 3.08 -9.17 -34.12
C ALA A 213 2.33 -8.71 -32.85
N ALA A 214 2.89 -7.78 -32.07
CA ALA A 214 2.21 -7.21 -30.91
C ALA A 214 0.91 -6.49 -31.28
N LYS A 215 0.86 -5.81 -32.45
CA LYS A 215 -0.37 -5.21 -32.99
C LYS A 215 -1.37 -6.24 -33.54
N ALA A 216 -0.99 -7.49 -33.75
CA ALA A 216 -1.89 -8.55 -34.20
C ALA A 216 -2.53 -9.31 -33.03
N LEU A 217 -2.03 -9.14 -31.80
CA LEU A 217 -2.59 -9.77 -30.60
C LEU A 217 -4.09 -9.44 -30.41
N PRO A 218 -4.88 -10.39 -29.87
CA PRO A 218 -6.29 -10.18 -29.60
C PRO A 218 -6.53 -8.98 -28.65
N LYS A 219 -7.73 -8.42 -28.68
CA LYS A 219 -8.09 -7.17 -27.97
C LYS A 219 -9.56 -7.12 -27.51
N ARG A 220 -10.25 -8.25 -27.51
CA ARG A 220 -11.68 -8.38 -27.20
C ARG A 220 -11.92 -8.30 -25.70
N THR A 221 -11.13 -9.00 -24.90
CA THR A 221 -11.23 -8.97 -23.43
C THR A 221 -10.34 -7.89 -22.80
N ALA A 222 -10.59 -7.55 -21.54
CA ALA A 222 -9.74 -6.60 -20.81
C ALA A 222 -8.31 -7.14 -20.62
N GLU A 223 -8.18 -8.43 -20.34
CA GLU A 223 -6.89 -9.11 -20.18
C GLU A 223 -6.11 -9.15 -21.49
N GLU A 224 -6.75 -9.51 -22.60
CA GLU A 224 -6.13 -9.48 -23.94
C GLU A 224 -5.61 -8.07 -24.28
N ARG A 225 -6.38 -7.02 -23.96
CA ARG A 225 -5.94 -5.63 -24.14
C ARG A 225 -4.71 -5.31 -23.30
N SER A 226 -4.64 -5.79 -22.05
CA SER A 226 -3.47 -5.60 -21.19
C SER A 226 -2.24 -6.35 -21.75
N ILE A 227 -2.38 -7.61 -22.18
CA ILE A 227 -1.31 -8.39 -22.82
C ILE A 227 -0.78 -7.69 -24.07
N ARG A 228 -1.69 -7.24 -24.92
CA ARG A 228 -1.36 -6.47 -26.13
C ARG A 228 -0.64 -5.16 -25.79
N SER A 229 -1.12 -4.44 -24.77
CA SER A 229 -0.50 -3.20 -24.31
C SER A 229 0.94 -3.44 -23.82
N ASP A 230 1.14 -4.47 -23.00
CA ASP A 230 2.47 -4.85 -22.49
C ASP A 230 3.41 -5.24 -23.63
N ALA A 231 2.96 -6.06 -24.58
CA ALA A 231 3.77 -6.44 -25.74
C ALA A 231 4.14 -5.23 -26.62
N LEU A 232 3.24 -4.26 -26.76
CA LEU A 232 3.52 -3.01 -27.48
C LEU A 232 4.53 -2.14 -26.73
N ALA A 233 4.38 -1.98 -25.41
CA ALA A 233 5.32 -1.25 -24.57
C ALA A 233 6.72 -1.89 -24.63
N TYR A 234 6.76 -3.22 -24.53
CA TYR A 234 7.96 -4.05 -24.64
C TYR A 234 8.68 -3.83 -25.98
N SER A 235 7.96 -3.94 -27.10
CA SER A 235 8.54 -3.73 -28.45
C SER A 235 9.10 -2.31 -28.63
N ARG A 236 8.47 -1.29 -28.03
CA ARG A 236 8.97 0.09 -28.06
C ARG A 236 10.24 0.23 -27.22
N ALA A 237 10.26 -0.37 -26.03
CA ALA A 237 11.42 -0.36 -25.15
C ALA A 237 12.63 -1.06 -25.80
N LYS A 238 12.44 -2.22 -26.43
CA LYS A 238 13.50 -2.91 -27.21
C LYS A 238 14.07 -2.04 -28.32
N LYS A 239 13.20 -1.38 -29.10
CA LYS A 239 13.64 -0.45 -30.16
C LYS A 239 14.46 0.71 -29.59
N SER A 240 14.09 1.25 -28.44
CA SER A 240 14.85 2.31 -27.76
C SER A 240 16.21 1.80 -27.27
N CYS A 241 16.26 0.63 -26.65
CA CYS A 241 17.49 -0.04 -26.22
C CYS A 241 18.44 -0.25 -27.40
N ARG A 242 17.96 -0.81 -28.52
CA ARG A 242 18.72 -0.98 -29.75
C ARG A 242 19.40 0.32 -30.21
N LYS A 243 18.64 1.43 -30.25
CA LYS A 243 19.20 2.73 -30.65
C LYS A 243 20.32 3.20 -29.73
N LEU A 244 20.16 3.00 -28.42
CA LEU A 244 21.17 3.40 -27.43
C LEU A 244 22.42 2.52 -27.50
N LEU A 245 22.25 1.21 -27.71
CA LEU A 245 23.35 0.26 -27.92
C LEU A 245 24.17 0.67 -29.15
N LEU A 246 23.51 0.89 -30.29
CA LEU A 246 24.21 1.33 -31.52
C LEU A 246 24.90 2.69 -31.37
N LYS A 247 24.38 3.58 -30.52
CA LYS A 247 24.94 4.92 -30.32
C LYS A 247 26.14 4.94 -29.37
N TYR A 248 26.03 4.28 -28.22
CA TYR A 248 27.00 4.40 -27.12
C TYR A 248 27.93 3.20 -27.00
N TYR A 249 27.55 2.06 -27.58
CA TYR A 249 28.29 0.81 -27.49
C TYR A 249 28.36 0.16 -28.87
N PRO A 250 29.02 0.75 -29.88
CA PRO A 250 29.09 0.15 -31.21
C PRO A 250 29.74 -1.25 -31.19
N ASP A 251 30.86 -1.40 -30.46
CA ASP A 251 31.64 -2.63 -30.42
C ASP A 251 31.21 -3.54 -29.26
N LYS A 252 31.72 -3.29 -28.06
CA LYS A 252 31.45 -4.10 -26.86
C LYS A 252 30.59 -3.34 -25.86
N VAL A 253 29.64 -4.07 -25.27
CA VAL A 253 28.86 -3.58 -24.14
C VAL A 253 29.49 -4.17 -22.88
N THR A 254 30.07 -3.31 -22.06
CA THR A 254 30.63 -3.70 -20.77
C THR A 254 29.85 -2.98 -19.68
N ALA A 255 29.44 -3.72 -18.64
CA ALA A 255 28.81 -3.11 -17.47
C ALA A 255 29.87 -2.30 -16.70
N PRO A 256 29.57 -1.04 -16.31
CA PRO A 256 30.46 -0.26 -15.45
C PRO A 256 30.65 -0.99 -14.11
N ALA A 257 31.89 -1.20 -13.70
CA ALA A 257 32.20 -1.92 -12.47
C ALA A 257 32.02 -1.01 -11.26
N ASP A 258 31.37 -1.50 -10.20
CA ASP A 258 31.15 -0.68 -9.00
C ASP A 258 32.47 -0.26 -8.30
N ARG A 259 33.55 -1.01 -8.51
CA ARG A 259 34.92 -0.62 -8.08
C ARG A 259 35.35 0.74 -8.63
N GLU A 260 34.96 1.10 -9.85
CA GLU A 260 35.31 2.40 -10.43
C GLU A 260 34.67 3.57 -9.67
N LEU A 261 33.49 3.34 -9.08
CA LEU A 261 32.84 4.32 -8.21
C LEU A 261 33.57 4.41 -6.87
N GLU A 262 33.93 3.27 -6.26
CA GLU A 262 34.68 3.23 -5.00
C GLU A 262 36.03 3.96 -5.15
N GLU A 263 36.76 3.68 -6.23
CA GLU A 263 38.01 4.37 -6.57
C GLU A 263 37.80 5.87 -6.77
N ALA A 264 36.71 6.26 -7.45
CA ALA A 264 36.37 7.66 -7.64
C ALA A 264 36.02 8.35 -6.32
N GLU A 265 35.31 7.68 -5.40
CA GLU A 265 34.93 8.21 -4.09
C GLU A 265 36.13 8.29 -3.14
N ALA A 266 37.07 7.35 -3.24
CA ALA A 266 38.31 7.30 -2.47
C ALA A 266 39.34 8.39 -2.85
N LEU A 267 39.13 9.10 -3.97
CA LEU A 267 40.00 10.21 -4.36
C LEU A 267 40.06 11.28 -3.25
N PRO A 268 41.25 11.86 -3.00
CA PRO A 268 41.41 12.91 -2.01
C PRO A 268 40.49 14.09 -2.33
N ALA A 269 40.07 14.81 -1.30
CA ALA A 269 39.11 15.91 -1.41
C ALA A 269 39.48 17.13 -0.56
N ASP A 270 40.73 17.20 -0.10
CA ASP A 270 41.20 18.22 0.85
C ASP A 270 41.38 19.58 0.17
N THR A 271 41.75 19.58 -1.11
CA THR A 271 41.93 20.80 -1.90
C THR A 271 40.84 20.97 -2.96
N LEU A 272 40.56 22.20 -3.40
CA LEU A 272 39.61 22.48 -4.48
C LEU A 272 39.90 21.70 -5.77
N PRO A 273 41.15 21.62 -6.28
CA PRO A 273 41.46 20.81 -7.47
C PRO A 273 41.15 19.33 -7.28
N GLN A 274 41.45 18.76 -6.11
CA GLN A 274 41.16 17.37 -5.77
C GLN A 274 39.64 17.10 -5.73
N ARG A 275 38.85 17.99 -5.10
CA ARG A 275 37.37 17.91 -5.12
C ARG A 275 36.81 17.94 -6.54
N LEU A 276 37.35 18.78 -7.42
CA LEU A 276 36.92 18.87 -8.81
C LEU A 276 37.25 17.59 -9.60
N ARG A 277 38.42 16.97 -9.35
CA ARG A 277 38.80 15.69 -9.94
C ARG A 277 37.85 14.58 -9.49
N ARG A 278 37.63 14.44 -8.17
CA ARG A 278 36.66 13.51 -7.58
C ARG A 278 35.27 13.66 -8.19
N HIS A 279 34.74 14.89 -8.17
CA HIS A 279 33.42 15.18 -8.74
C HIS A 279 33.34 14.89 -10.25
N ARG A 280 34.42 15.08 -11.01
CA ARG A 280 34.46 14.74 -12.44
C ARG A 280 34.46 13.22 -12.65
N ALA A 281 35.20 12.47 -11.84
CA ALA A 281 35.24 11.01 -11.89
C ALA A 281 33.86 10.41 -11.59
N ILE A 282 33.24 10.80 -10.46
CA ILE A 282 31.90 10.36 -10.07
C ILE A 282 30.87 10.72 -11.17
N ARG A 283 30.89 11.95 -11.70
CA ARG A 283 29.97 12.35 -12.77
C ARG A 283 30.13 11.51 -14.04
N ARG A 284 31.37 11.14 -14.41
CA ARG A 284 31.64 10.28 -15.56
C ARG A 284 31.04 8.90 -15.34
N PHE A 285 31.33 8.27 -14.20
CA PHE A 285 30.79 6.97 -13.83
C PHE A 285 29.25 6.96 -13.83
N VAL A 286 28.63 7.93 -13.15
CA VAL A 286 27.15 8.06 -13.11
C VAL A 286 26.56 8.20 -14.51
N SER A 287 27.21 8.99 -15.38
CA SER A 287 26.77 9.16 -16.77
C SER A 287 26.87 7.87 -17.57
N GLU A 288 27.94 7.09 -17.36
CA GLU A 288 28.17 5.81 -18.04
C GLU A 288 27.21 4.72 -17.56
N LYS A 289 27.05 4.57 -16.23
CA LYS A 289 26.05 3.69 -15.62
C LYS A 289 24.64 4.03 -16.11
N SER A 290 24.29 5.31 -16.21
CA SER A 290 23.01 5.77 -16.79
C SER A 290 22.85 5.40 -18.28
N ARG A 291 23.91 5.46 -19.09
CA ARG A 291 23.85 5.04 -20.51
C ARG A 291 23.68 3.53 -20.61
N TYR A 292 24.47 2.78 -19.86
CA TYR A 292 24.44 1.32 -19.82
C TYR A 292 23.05 0.83 -19.42
N THR A 293 22.58 1.21 -18.23
CA THR A 293 21.28 0.78 -17.69
C THR A 293 20.12 1.09 -18.62
N ARG A 294 20.12 2.24 -19.30
CA ARG A 294 19.08 2.56 -20.30
C ARG A 294 19.23 1.75 -21.59
N ALA A 295 20.45 1.43 -22.01
CA ALA A 295 20.72 0.66 -23.22
C ALA A 295 20.36 -0.82 -23.07
N VAL A 296 20.48 -1.39 -21.87
CA VAL A 296 20.13 -2.79 -21.57
C VAL A 296 18.89 -2.95 -20.70
N LYS A 297 18.10 -1.89 -20.49
CA LYS A 297 16.96 -1.87 -19.55
C LYS A 297 16.04 -3.08 -19.68
N VAL A 298 15.70 -3.44 -20.92
CA VAL A 298 14.78 -4.55 -21.20
C VAL A 298 15.35 -5.91 -20.74
N LEU A 299 16.66 -6.11 -20.87
CA LEU A 299 17.32 -7.33 -20.39
C LEU A 299 17.35 -7.36 -18.86
N LEU A 300 17.73 -6.25 -18.22
CA LEU A 300 17.73 -6.15 -16.75
C LEU A 300 16.33 -6.35 -16.15
N ASP A 301 15.29 -5.78 -16.78
CA ASP A 301 13.90 -5.99 -16.34
C ASP A 301 13.46 -7.45 -16.55
N ALA A 302 13.92 -8.10 -17.62
CA ALA A 302 13.64 -9.51 -17.89
C ALA A 302 14.30 -10.42 -16.85
N GLU A 303 15.59 -10.21 -16.55
CA GLU A 303 16.32 -10.94 -15.50
C GLU A 303 15.61 -10.80 -14.14
N ARG A 304 15.25 -9.57 -13.76
CA ARG A 304 14.51 -9.33 -12.51
C ARG A 304 13.19 -10.08 -12.44
N LEU A 305 12.42 -10.10 -13.54
CA LEU A 305 11.15 -10.83 -13.58
C LEU A 305 11.35 -12.35 -13.41
N LEU A 306 12.40 -12.91 -14.01
CA LEU A 306 12.71 -14.33 -13.86
C LEU A 306 13.22 -14.66 -12.46
N THR A 307 14.04 -13.80 -11.85
CA THR A 307 14.44 -13.93 -10.44
C THR A 307 13.24 -13.84 -9.52
N GLU A 308 12.34 -12.88 -9.75
CA GLU A 308 11.09 -12.76 -8.98
C GLU A 308 10.23 -14.03 -9.12
N MET A 309 10.12 -14.59 -10.33
CA MET A 309 9.41 -15.85 -10.55
C MET A 309 10.03 -17.01 -9.77
N GLU A 310 11.34 -17.15 -9.80
CA GLU A 310 12.05 -18.21 -9.09
C GLU A 310 11.88 -18.07 -7.57
N ASN A 311 12.00 -16.84 -7.03
CA ASN A 311 11.76 -16.56 -5.62
C ASN A 311 10.39 -17.05 -5.14
N TYR A 312 9.35 -16.87 -5.96
CA TYR A 312 7.99 -17.32 -5.62
C TYR A 312 7.83 -18.85 -5.62
N ARG A 313 8.69 -19.59 -6.32
CA ARG A 313 8.68 -21.06 -6.35
C ARG A 313 9.18 -21.67 -5.03
N HIS A 314 9.95 -20.92 -4.24
CA HIS A 314 10.52 -21.38 -2.98
C HIS A 314 9.55 -21.29 -1.78
N LEU A 315 8.23 -21.11 -2.00
CA LEU A 315 7.26 -21.04 -0.90
C LEU A 315 7.33 -22.23 0.05
N GLU A 316 7.50 -23.45 -0.46
CA GLU A 316 7.56 -24.66 0.37
C GLU A 316 8.84 -24.70 1.22
N GLU A 317 9.97 -24.26 0.68
CA GLU A 317 11.23 -24.13 1.44
C GLU A 317 11.09 -23.10 2.55
N ILE A 318 10.48 -21.95 2.24
CA ILE A 318 10.20 -20.89 3.21
C ILE A 318 9.27 -21.40 4.33
N ARG A 319 8.28 -22.25 4.00
CA ARG A 319 7.36 -22.86 4.97
C ARG A 319 8.07 -23.76 5.97
N LEU A 320 9.12 -24.47 5.57
CA LEU A 320 9.88 -25.33 6.50
C LEU A 320 10.52 -24.52 7.64
N LEU A 321 10.85 -23.25 7.39
CA LEU A 321 11.44 -22.35 8.39
C LEU A 321 10.40 -21.74 9.34
N TYR A 322 9.11 -21.86 9.03
CA TYR A 322 8.05 -21.10 9.70
C TYR A 322 7.91 -21.46 11.19
N ASP A 323 7.88 -22.75 11.54
CA ASP A 323 7.63 -23.17 12.93
C ASP A 323 8.75 -22.71 13.87
N GLU A 324 10.00 -22.87 13.44
CA GLU A 324 11.17 -22.40 14.19
C GLU A 324 11.22 -20.87 14.29
N ALA A 325 10.98 -20.17 13.18
CA ALA A 325 10.91 -18.72 13.16
C ALA A 325 9.78 -18.18 14.06
N LYS A 326 8.64 -18.87 14.11
CA LYS A 326 7.52 -18.53 14.98
C LYS A 326 7.88 -18.68 16.44
N ALA A 327 8.58 -19.75 16.80
CA ALA A 327 9.09 -19.93 18.17
C ALA A 327 10.03 -18.78 18.54
N ARG A 328 11.07 -18.50 17.74
CA ARG A 328 12.03 -17.41 17.98
C ARG A 328 11.35 -16.04 18.05
N HIS A 329 10.45 -15.75 17.12
CA HIS A 329 9.71 -14.48 17.09
C HIS A 329 8.79 -14.31 18.31
N SER A 330 8.16 -15.39 18.78
CA SER A 330 7.32 -15.35 19.97
C SER A 330 8.13 -15.06 21.24
N GLU A 331 9.32 -15.64 21.35
CA GLU A 331 10.24 -15.38 22.47
C GLU A 331 10.77 -13.94 22.43
N GLU A 332 11.21 -13.48 21.26
CA GLU A 332 11.67 -12.10 21.05
C GLU A 332 10.56 -11.09 21.41
N SER A 333 9.33 -11.35 20.97
CA SER A 333 8.17 -10.50 21.28
C SER A 333 7.86 -10.48 22.77
N ARG A 334 7.97 -11.63 23.45
CA ARG A 334 7.79 -11.72 24.91
C ARG A 334 8.85 -10.91 25.66
N LEU A 335 10.11 -10.99 25.24
CA LEU A 335 11.22 -10.23 25.84
C LEU A 335 11.02 -8.72 25.65
N LYS A 336 10.66 -8.29 24.43
CA LYS A 336 10.33 -6.88 24.14
C LYS A 336 9.15 -6.40 24.98
N GLN A 337 8.11 -7.22 25.14
CA GLN A 337 6.95 -6.86 25.96
C GLN A 337 7.32 -6.70 27.44
N GLN A 338 8.15 -7.59 27.99
CA GLN A 338 8.65 -7.48 29.36
C GLN A 338 9.53 -6.23 29.55
N GLU A 339 10.34 -5.87 28.56
CA GLU A 339 11.14 -4.65 28.57
C GLU A 339 10.26 -3.39 28.56
N ILE A 340 9.26 -3.35 27.67
CA ILE A 340 8.28 -2.25 27.61
C ILE A 340 7.53 -2.13 28.94
N GLU A 341 7.09 -3.24 29.53
CA GLU A 341 6.40 -3.24 30.82
C GLU A 341 7.29 -2.71 31.96
N LYS A 342 8.57 -3.09 31.98
CA LYS A 342 9.55 -2.54 32.93
C LYS A 342 9.74 -1.04 32.74
N LEU A 343 9.85 -0.56 31.49
CA LEU A 343 9.97 0.87 31.19
C LEU A 343 8.70 1.64 31.58
N GLU A 344 7.52 1.07 31.34
CA GLU A 344 6.24 1.67 31.75
C GLU A 344 6.08 1.70 33.26
N ALA A 345 6.48 0.64 33.97
CA ALA A 345 6.48 0.58 35.43
C ALA A 345 7.42 1.64 36.01
N ALA A 346 8.64 1.75 35.49
CA ALA A 346 9.60 2.78 35.88
C ALA A 346 9.05 4.19 35.63
N ARG A 347 8.42 4.43 34.47
CA ARG A 347 7.76 5.71 34.15
C ARG A 347 6.62 6.01 35.12
N LYS A 348 5.78 5.00 35.47
CA LYS A 348 4.69 5.14 36.46
C LYS A 348 5.24 5.45 37.85
N GLU A 349 6.30 4.77 38.28
CA GLU A 349 6.98 5.02 39.56
C GLU A 349 7.61 6.41 39.62
N GLU A 350 8.25 6.87 38.55
CA GLU A 350 8.78 8.23 38.46
C GLU A 350 7.67 9.28 38.57
N ILE A 351 6.54 9.06 37.88
CA ILE A 351 5.35 9.93 37.98
C ILE A 351 4.82 9.94 39.42
N LEU A 352 4.73 8.77 40.07
CA LEU A 352 4.29 8.67 41.46
C LEU A 352 5.28 9.37 42.41
N ARG A 353 6.60 9.22 42.21
CA ARG A 353 7.63 9.92 43.00
C ARG A 353 7.50 11.43 42.84
N ARG A 354 7.39 11.94 41.60
CA ARG A 354 7.18 13.36 41.31
C ARG A 354 5.88 13.87 41.93
N ASN A 355 4.81 13.06 41.95
CA ASN A 355 3.57 13.41 42.63
C ASN A 355 3.73 13.46 44.16
N ARG A 356 4.45 12.52 44.77
CA ARG A 356 4.75 12.52 46.22
C ARG A 356 5.61 13.71 46.62
N GLU A 357 6.65 14.04 45.86
CA GLU A 357 7.48 15.24 46.07
C GLU A 357 6.67 16.55 45.93
N ARG A 358 5.69 16.59 45.02
CA ARG A 358 4.76 17.72 44.90
C ARG A 358 3.83 17.83 46.10
N LEU A 359 3.36 16.71 46.63
CA LEU A 359 2.52 16.65 47.83
C LEU A 359 3.31 17.09 49.08
N SER A 360 4.54 16.63 49.28
CA SER A 360 5.36 17.04 50.43
C SER A 360 5.74 18.52 50.41
N LYS A 361 5.99 19.10 49.22
CA LYS A 361 6.13 20.56 49.06
C LYS A 361 4.87 21.35 49.42
N TRP A 362 3.68 20.74 49.31
CA TRP A 362 2.40 21.36 49.68
C TRP A 362 2.04 21.19 51.16
N ASP A 363 2.67 20.24 51.86
CA ASP A 363 2.50 20.08 53.31
C ASP A 363 3.43 21.01 54.11
N GLY A 364 4.59 21.39 53.54
CA GLY A 364 5.52 22.36 54.15
C GLY A 364 5.25 23.84 53.84
N ALA A 365 4.51 24.14 52.78
CA ALA A 365 4.04 25.48 52.43
C ALA A 365 2.51 25.42 52.33
N GLY A 366 1.79 26.03 53.27
CA GLY A 366 0.34 25.91 53.43
C GLY A 366 -0.45 25.86 52.11
N LYS A 367 -1.41 24.93 52.02
CA LYS A 367 -2.13 24.58 50.78
C LYS A 367 -2.56 25.83 49.97
N PRO A 368 -2.14 25.96 48.70
CA PRO A 368 -2.57 27.09 47.85
C PRO A 368 -4.07 27.05 47.58
N ALA A 369 -4.66 28.22 47.39
CA ALA A 369 -6.09 28.42 47.22
C ALA A 369 -6.67 27.61 46.03
N LYS A 370 -7.96 27.25 46.12
CA LYS A 370 -8.69 26.40 45.14
C LYS A 370 -8.58 26.89 43.68
N SER A 371 -8.37 28.19 43.47
CA SER A 371 -8.16 28.85 42.18
C SER A 371 -6.82 28.49 41.52
N GLU A 372 -5.73 28.48 42.29
CA GLU A 372 -4.39 28.15 41.80
C GLU A 372 -4.26 26.66 41.42
N ARG A 373 -4.96 25.79 42.16
CA ARG A 373 -5.07 24.35 41.83
C ARG A 373 -5.73 24.10 40.46
N LYS A 374 -6.66 24.96 40.05
CA LYS A 374 -7.38 24.85 38.76
C LYS A 374 -6.50 25.32 37.59
N ALA A 375 -5.73 26.40 37.78
CA ALA A 375 -4.79 26.93 36.81
C ALA A 375 -3.54 26.05 36.61
N PHE A 376 -3.15 25.27 37.63
CA PHE A 376 -2.02 24.35 37.52
C PHE A 376 -2.40 23.00 36.89
N ARG A 377 -3.64 22.53 37.08
CA ARG A 377 -4.16 21.29 36.47
C ARG A 377 -4.29 21.41 34.95
N THR A 378 -4.63 22.59 34.44
CA THR A 378 -4.60 22.89 33.00
C THR A 378 -3.17 22.93 32.45
N ARG A 379 -2.19 23.38 33.24
CA ARG A 379 -0.77 23.43 32.81
C ARG A 379 -0.07 22.07 32.84
N SER A 380 -0.33 21.22 33.84
CA SER A 380 0.25 19.86 33.89
C SER A 380 -0.50 18.84 33.01
N GLY A 381 -1.77 19.08 32.68
CA GLY A 381 -2.51 18.32 31.68
C GLY A 381 -1.95 18.49 30.26
N ASN A 382 -1.33 19.65 29.97
CA ASN A 382 -0.69 19.92 28.69
C ASN A 382 0.68 19.22 28.53
N ILE A 383 1.42 19.01 29.62
CA ILE A 383 2.76 18.37 29.57
C ILE A 383 2.66 16.83 29.47
N GLY A 384 1.59 16.23 29.98
CA GLY A 384 1.32 14.79 29.83
C GLY A 384 0.69 14.41 28.49
N ALA A 385 0.05 15.36 27.79
CA ALA A 385 -0.67 15.10 26.55
C ALA A 385 0.22 15.14 25.29
N GLU A 386 1.44 15.70 25.38
CA GLU A 386 2.34 15.80 24.23
C GLU A 386 3.13 14.52 23.92
N ASN A 387 3.14 13.50 24.80
CA ASN A 387 3.92 12.26 24.59
C ASN A 387 3.24 10.98 25.15
N ASP A 388 1.93 10.84 24.96
CA ASP A 388 1.19 9.58 25.19
C ASP A 388 0.82 8.94 23.83
N PRO A 389 1.23 7.70 23.52
CA PRO A 389 0.88 7.05 22.25
C PRO A 389 -0.61 6.67 22.13
N GLU A 390 -1.38 6.71 23.23
CA GLU A 390 -2.80 6.35 23.26
C GLU A 390 -3.77 7.47 22.82
N THR A 391 -3.27 8.70 22.64
CA THR A 391 -4.10 9.83 22.16
C THR A 391 -4.13 9.95 20.64
N LEU A 392 -3.30 9.19 19.91
CA LEU A 392 -3.33 9.12 18.44
C LEU A 392 -4.51 8.29 17.89
N ASP A 393 -5.00 7.30 18.64
CA ASP A 393 -6.11 6.42 18.20
C ASP A 393 -7.51 7.01 18.48
N LYS A 394 -7.63 7.89 19.49
CA LYS A 394 -8.93 8.49 19.88
C LYS A 394 -9.37 9.65 18.96
N GLY A 395 -8.49 10.10 18.07
CA GLY A 395 -8.80 11.09 17.02
C GLY A 395 -9.62 10.50 15.86
N GLN A 396 -9.51 9.20 15.59
CA GLN A 396 -10.22 8.53 14.50
C GLN A 396 -11.64 8.09 14.89
N ALA A 397 -11.88 7.75 16.16
CA ALA A 397 -13.20 7.28 16.61
C ALA A 397 -14.30 8.38 16.70
N LYS A 398 -13.97 9.66 16.49
CA LYS A 398 -14.96 10.77 16.54
C LYS A 398 -15.34 11.37 15.18
N SER A 399 -14.69 10.97 14.09
CA SER A 399 -15.11 11.33 12.72
C SER A 399 -16.20 10.41 12.18
N ASP A 400 -16.20 9.14 12.58
CA ASP A 400 -17.02 8.10 11.92
C ASP A 400 -18.51 8.11 12.33
N ASP A 401 -18.88 8.81 13.39
CA ASP A 401 -20.27 8.92 13.86
C ASP A 401 -21.02 10.15 13.28
N ARG A 402 -20.40 10.96 12.41
CA ARG A 402 -21.02 12.18 11.85
C ARG A 402 -21.48 12.11 10.39
N ASP A 403 -21.24 11.01 9.67
CA ASP A 403 -21.71 10.84 8.28
C ASP A 403 -23.03 10.06 8.12
N GLY A 404 -23.83 9.97 9.20
CA GLY A 404 -25.08 9.22 9.24
C GLY A 404 -26.38 10.04 9.16
N LYS A 405 -26.31 11.37 9.01
CA LYS A 405 -27.51 12.23 8.97
C LYS A 405 -27.35 13.34 7.94
N ASN A 406 -27.72 13.06 6.70
CA ASN A 406 -28.49 13.97 5.84
C ASN A 406 -28.84 13.24 4.54
N GLY A 407 -30.14 13.05 4.32
CA GLY A 407 -30.68 12.34 3.16
C GLY A 407 -32.16 12.03 3.32
N ASN A 408 -32.94 13.03 3.75
CA ASN A 408 -34.39 13.02 3.64
C ASN A 408 -34.79 14.32 2.94
N GLY A 409 -35.27 14.20 1.71
CA GLY A 409 -35.78 15.26 0.84
C GLY A 409 -36.29 14.56 -0.41
N GLN A 410 -37.49 14.00 -0.32
CA GLN A 410 -38.69 14.53 -0.97
C GLN A 410 -38.57 14.54 -2.49
N GLU A 411 -39.06 13.43 -3.06
CA GLU A 411 -39.65 13.40 -4.40
C GLU A 411 -40.85 14.36 -4.45
N GLY A 412 -40.94 15.13 -5.53
CA GLY A 412 -42.07 15.99 -5.91
C GLY A 412 -41.81 16.65 -7.27
N PRO A 413 -42.84 16.94 -8.08
CA PRO A 413 -42.94 16.43 -9.45
C PRO A 413 -42.56 17.40 -10.58
N ASP A 414 -42.44 16.80 -11.77
CA ASP A 414 -42.50 17.29 -13.16
C ASP A 414 -42.71 18.79 -13.42
N ILE A 415 -41.89 19.36 -14.33
CA ILE A 415 -42.35 20.32 -15.36
C ILE A 415 -41.57 20.11 -16.68
N GLN A 416 -42.32 19.69 -17.70
CA GLN A 416 -42.22 19.84 -19.17
C GLN A 416 -40.91 19.56 -19.91
#